data_AF-A0A3Q7NAP5-F1
#
_entry.id   AF-A0A3Q7NAP5-F1
#
_cell.length_a   1.000
_cell.length_b   1.000
_cell.length_c   1.000
_cell.angle_alpha   90.00
_cell.angle_beta   90.00
_cell.angle_gamma   90.00
#
_symmetry.space_group_name_H-M   'P 1'
#
loop_
_entity.id
_entity.type
_entity.pdbx_description
1 polymer ?
#
loop_
_entity_poly.entity_id
_entity_poly.type
_entity_poly.pdbx_seq_one_letter_code
_entity_poly.pdbx_strand_id
1 'polypeptide(L)'
;MRVRPGPGAPGFVLRQELWPHSLDSARPRQADRKLREPVPRGSRSGWHGGWGAACARSSACSGSSCSKYFLFISPFEEQGSWRPEAGAGPTPLAGLRRPRDPGVPRRPVVQRGRRAGPGMDRETRAFAESHFRRLRGRPAGGVGATPGRVDFIESPDSFSYADFFKGYLLPNVPCVFSSSFTEGWGSRRRWVTPGGKPAFEHLLRNYGDVVVPVANCGVREYNSNPKEHMLLRDYISYWKDYIQGGYSSPRGCLYLKDWHLCRAPPPPPPFTLPAYFSSDWLNEYWDVLDVDDYRFVYMGPAGTCWSVNICGRKRWFFFPPGQEEALRDCHGGLPYDVTSPALLDGRLYPMRKHCSPPLELTQEAGEMVFVPSGWHHQVHNLEDTISINHNWVNGCNLANMWHFLQQELRAVQQEVSQWRDTMPDWDHHCQVIMRSCSGINFEEFYHFLKIIAERRLLLLTKELGSGDMEGSAGRGLGPQQAAFDVSRIAEVLASVVAHPDFQRVDTSVFSLQPGELLQQLEEVVAATASL
;
A
#
# COMPACT_ATOMS: atom_id res chain seq x y z
N MET A 1 2.79 -44.61 -22.81
CA MET A 1 4.10 -43.97 -22.53
C MET A 1 3.82 -42.75 -21.66
N ARG A 2 4.10 -42.81 -20.35
CA ARG A 2 3.84 -41.72 -19.40
C ARG A 2 4.94 -40.68 -19.53
N VAL A 3 4.60 -39.47 -19.98
CA VAL A 3 5.52 -38.34 -20.03
C VAL A 3 5.60 -37.73 -18.63
N ARG A 4 6.81 -37.69 -18.06
CA ARG A 4 7.11 -36.99 -16.81
C ARG A 4 7.13 -35.47 -17.08
N PRO A 5 6.57 -34.62 -16.21
CA PRO A 5 6.87 -33.20 -16.24
C PRO A 5 8.32 -32.97 -15.82
N GLY A 6 9.03 -32.12 -16.58
CA GLY A 6 10.42 -31.74 -16.31
C GLY A 6 10.57 -30.89 -15.04
N PRO A 7 11.82 -30.67 -14.58
CA PRO A 7 12.09 -29.86 -13.39
C PRO A 7 11.62 -28.42 -13.60
N GLY A 8 10.87 -27.91 -12.63
CA GLY A 8 10.26 -26.57 -12.66
C GLY A 8 11.29 -25.47 -12.87
N ALA A 9 10.90 -24.44 -13.63
CA ALA A 9 11.64 -23.21 -13.73
C ALA A 9 11.82 -22.61 -12.31
N PRO A 10 13.01 -22.05 -11.98
CA PRO A 10 13.20 -21.38 -10.70
C PRO A 10 12.21 -20.22 -10.61
N GLY A 11 11.39 -20.21 -9.55
CA GLY A 11 10.51 -19.09 -9.24
C GLY A 11 11.36 -17.88 -8.88
N PHE A 12 11.01 -16.71 -9.42
CA PHE A 12 11.61 -15.44 -9.02
C PHE A 12 10.71 -14.79 -7.98
N VAL A 13 11.29 -14.15 -6.96
CA VAL A 13 10.53 -13.59 -5.84
C VAL A 13 10.76 -12.08 -5.72
N LEU A 14 9.75 -11.28 -6.00
CA LEU A 14 9.79 -9.84 -5.72
C LEU A 14 9.43 -9.56 -4.26
N ARG A 15 10.19 -8.66 -3.61
CA ARG A 15 9.80 -8.03 -2.35
C ARG A 15 8.97 -6.78 -2.61
N GLN A 16 8.00 -6.52 -1.73
CA GLN A 16 7.29 -5.25 -1.68
C GLN A 16 8.24 -4.16 -1.15
N GLU A 17 8.96 -3.49 -2.03
CA GLU A 17 9.39 -2.13 -1.74
C GLU A 17 8.19 -1.20 -1.95
N LEU A 18 7.84 -0.47 -0.89
CA LEU A 18 6.81 0.55 -0.89
C LEU A 18 7.36 1.91 -1.41
N TRP A 19 8.64 1.99 -1.80
CA TRP A 19 9.20 3.15 -2.49
C TRP A 19 10.42 2.81 -3.38
N PRO A 20 10.63 3.45 -4.55
CA PRO A 20 11.88 3.34 -5.32
C PRO A 20 13.03 4.17 -4.71
N HIS A 21 14.21 3.56 -4.56
CA HIS A 21 15.46 4.32 -4.41
C HIS A 21 15.78 5.05 -5.73
N SER A 22 15.66 6.38 -5.79
CA SER A 22 16.31 7.16 -6.85
C SER A 22 17.75 7.45 -6.41
N LEU A 23 18.69 6.66 -6.93
CA LEU A 23 20.09 7.08 -7.04
C LEU A 23 20.38 7.40 -8.51
N ASP A 24 19.75 8.47 -9.01
CA ASP A 24 20.19 9.07 -10.26
C ASP A 24 21.51 9.84 -10.01
N SER A 25 22.61 9.09 -10.02
CA SER A 25 23.92 9.69 -10.26
C SER A 25 24.06 9.96 -11.75
N ALA A 26 23.58 11.12 -12.18
CA ALA A 26 23.86 11.66 -13.50
C ALA A 26 25.39 11.76 -13.69
N ARG A 27 25.98 10.82 -14.44
CA ARG A 27 27.37 10.94 -14.91
C ARG A 27 27.42 12.01 -16.00
N PRO A 28 28.25 13.06 -15.89
CA PRO A 28 28.51 13.95 -17.02
C PRO A 28 29.34 13.19 -18.07
N ARG A 29 28.88 13.22 -19.32
CA ARG A 29 29.63 12.75 -20.48
C ARG A 29 30.92 13.58 -20.62
N GLN A 30 32.06 12.89 -20.71
CA GLN A 30 33.34 13.48 -21.14
C GLN A 30 33.18 14.13 -22.52
N ALA A 31 33.53 15.40 -22.61
CA ALA A 31 33.87 16.06 -23.87
C ALA A 31 35.24 16.72 -23.70
N ASP A 32 36.26 16.13 -24.32
CA ASP A 32 37.57 16.71 -24.54
C ASP A 32 37.46 17.91 -25.50
N ARG A 33 37.88 19.11 -25.06
CA ARG A 33 38.84 19.96 -25.80
C ARG A 33 39.16 21.29 -25.10
N LYS A 34 40.44 21.43 -24.75
CA LYS A 34 41.35 22.60 -24.87
C LYS A 34 40.74 24.01 -24.84
N LEU A 35 41.19 24.82 -23.86
CA LEU A 35 41.91 26.09 -24.08
C LEU A 35 42.55 26.60 -22.77
N ARG A 36 43.66 27.34 -22.92
CA ARG A 36 44.71 27.66 -21.94
C ARG A 36 44.49 29.02 -21.24
N GLU A 37 44.94 29.09 -19.97
CA GLU A 37 45.56 30.23 -19.22
C GLU A 37 44.75 31.49 -18.86
N PRO A 38 45.19 32.33 -17.88
CA PRO A 38 45.76 32.04 -16.55
C PRO A 38 45.07 32.80 -15.39
N VAL A 39 45.37 32.39 -14.15
CA VAL A 39 44.88 32.91 -12.86
C VAL A 39 45.51 34.27 -12.49
N PRO A 40 44.79 35.13 -11.73
CA PRO A 40 45.42 35.88 -10.65
C PRO A 40 44.77 35.64 -9.28
N ARG A 41 45.64 35.70 -8.26
CA ARG A 41 45.38 35.43 -6.84
C ARG A 41 44.44 36.47 -6.21
N GLY A 42 43.52 36.00 -5.38
CA GLY A 42 42.75 36.81 -4.44
C GLY A 42 42.18 35.94 -3.33
N SER A 43 42.75 36.06 -2.13
CA SER A 43 42.33 35.38 -0.90
C SER A 43 40.92 35.79 -0.47
N ARG A 44 40.02 34.82 -0.25
CA ARG A 44 39.02 34.84 0.83
C ARG A 44 38.42 33.45 1.02
N SER A 45 38.29 33.11 2.29
CA SER A 45 37.79 31.88 2.91
C SER A 45 36.50 31.33 2.27
N GLY A 46 36.55 30.05 1.87
CA GLY A 46 35.39 29.25 1.51
C GLY A 46 35.74 27.78 1.67
N TRP A 47 35.27 27.18 2.76
CA TRP A 47 35.30 25.72 2.95
C TRP A 47 34.26 25.10 2.00
N HIS A 48 34.68 24.79 0.78
CA HIS A 48 34.00 23.82 -0.07
C HIS A 48 34.97 22.68 -0.35
N GLY A 49 34.75 21.55 0.33
CA GLY A 49 35.55 20.35 0.21
C GLY A 49 34.69 19.12 0.43
N GLY A 50 34.22 18.55 -0.69
CA GLY A 50 33.99 17.12 -0.91
C GLY A 50 33.27 16.28 0.15
N TRP A 51 31.95 16.20 0.06
CA TRP A 51 31.17 15.08 0.62
C TRP A 51 30.55 14.28 -0.53
N GLY A 52 31.39 13.53 -1.24
CA GLY A 52 30.96 12.62 -2.30
C GLY A 52 31.65 11.25 -2.29
N ALA A 53 32.56 10.98 -1.33
CA ALA A 53 33.38 9.77 -1.37
C ALA A 53 33.55 9.05 -0.01
N ALA A 54 32.98 9.56 1.08
CA ALA A 54 33.12 8.97 2.41
C ALA A 54 31.94 8.06 2.82
N CYS A 55 30.69 8.33 2.38
CA CYS A 55 29.54 7.48 2.68
C CYS A 55 29.50 6.15 1.91
N ALA A 56 30.31 5.99 0.85
CA ALA A 56 30.33 4.76 0.05
C ALA A 56 31.19 3.64 0.67
N ARG A 57 31.89 3.88 1.79
CA ARG A 57 32.79 2.89 2.41
C ARG A 57 32.36 2.43 3.80
N SER A 58 31.37 3.05 4.44
CA SER A 58 30.81 2.58 5.72
C SER A 58 29.57 1.70 5.57
N SER A 59 29.06 1.51 4.36
CA SER A 59 27.98 0.55 4.04
C SER A 59 28.44 -0.92 4.02
N ALA A 60 29.72 -1.17 4.32
CA ALA A 60 30.25 -2.49 4.61
C ALA A 60 30.58 -2.56 6.10
N CYS A 61 29.87 -3.45 6.81
CA CYS A 61 30.04 -3.82 8.22
C CYS A 61 29.19 -3.08 9.27
N SER A 62 27.88 -3.36 9.30
CA SER A 62 27.16 -3.71 10.53
C SER A 62 25.78 -4.28 10.16
N GLY A 63 25.55 -5.54 10.49
CA GLY A 63 24.31 -6.23 10.18
C GLY A 63 23.19 -5.81 11.12
N SER A 64 22.18 -5.13 10.59
CA SER A 64 20.80 -5.23 11.06
C SER A 64 19.84 -4.94 9.89
N SER A 65 19.52 -5.98 9.12
CA SER A 65 18.56 -5.88 8.01
C SER A 65 17.14 -5.81 8.58
N CYS A 66 16.68 -4.61 8.94
CA CYS A 66 15.27 -4.34 9.25
C CYS A 66 14.42 -4.65 8.00
N SER A 67 13.80 -5.82 8.00
CA SER A 67 12.73 -6.17 7.06
C SER A 67 11.49 -6.32 7.91
N LYS A 68 10.81 -5.19 8.14
CA LYS A 68 9.49 -5.10 8.75
C LYS A 68 8.61 -4.38 7.73
N TYR A 69 7.72 -5.14 7.10
CA TYR A 69 6.84 -4.62 6.06
C TYR A 69 5.61 -3.98 6.70
N PHE A 70 5.67 -2.66 6.87
CA PHE A 70 4.51 -1.81 7.09
C PHE A 70 4.64 -0.59 6.18
N LEU A 71 3.51 -0.01 5.80
CA LEU A 71 3.36 1.11 4.86
C LEU A 71 4.57 2.05 4.79
N PHE A 72 5.04 2.33 3.58
CA PHE A 72 6.01 3.40 3.35
C PHE A 72 5.48 4.35 2.29
N ILE A 73 5.70 5.63 2.57
CA ILE A 73 5.23 6.81 1.85
C ILE A 73 6.41 7.41 1.03
N SER A 74 6.26 8.43 0.16
CA SER A 74 7.31 9.46 0.02
C SER A 74 6.82 10.72 -0.72
N PRO A 75 7.59 11.83 -0.71
CA PRO A 75 7.18 13.15 -1.16
C PRO A 75 7.87 13.65 -2.45
N PHE A 76 7.06 14.35 -3.26
CA PHE A 76 7.35 15.49 -4.16
C PHE A 76 8.61 15.51 -5.04
N GLU A 77 8.37 15.56 -6.35
CA GLU A 77 9.14 16.40 -7.29
C GLU A 77 8.17 17.29 -8.10
N GLU A 78 8.50 18.58 -8.19
CA GLU A 78 7.78 19.58 -8.99
C GLU A 78 7.81 19.24 -10.48
N GLN A 79 6.66 19.26 -11.15
CA GLN A 79 6.60 19.37 -12.60
C GLN A 79 5.68 20.51 -13.05
N GLY A 80 6.26 21.36 -13.89
CA GLY A 80 5.72 22.64 -14.32
C GLY A 80 4.41 22.53 -15.09
N SER A 81 3.56 23.51 -14.84
CA SER A 81 2.27 23.70 -15.48
C SER A 81 2.39 23.84 -17.01
N TRP A 82 1.68 22.98 -17.73
CA TRP A 82 1.28 23.21 -19.12
C TRP A 82 -0.23 23.44 -19.15
N ARG A 83 -0.66 24.63 -19.60
CA ARG A 83 -2.06 24.95 -19.88
C ARG A 83 -2.36 24.65 -21.36
N PRO A 84 -3.43 23.93 -21.67
CA PRO A 84 -4.10 24.07 -22.95
C PRO A 84 -5.37 24.92 -22.81
N GLU A 85 -5.59 25.73 -23.84
CA GLU A 85 -6.67 26.70 -24.00
C GLU A 85 -8.05 26.05 -24.10
N ALA A 86 -9.06 26.83 -23.70
CA ALA A 86 -10.47 26.49 -23.75
C ALA A 86 -11.00 26.45 -25.20
N GLY A 87 -11.64 25.34 -25.57
CA GLY A 87 -12.43 25.19 -26.78
C GLY A 87 -13.87 24.80 -26.43
N ALA A 88 -14.82 25.54 -27.01
CA ALA A 88 -16.25 25.55 -26.69
C ALA A 88 -17.00 24.22 -26.95
N GLY A 89 -18.12 24.03 -26.22
CA GLY A 89 -19.03 22.88 -26.31
C GLY A 89 -19.80 22.76 -27.64
N PRO A 90 -20.68 21.74 -27.75
CA PRO A 90 -22.08 21.97 -27.36
C PRO A 90 -22.81 20.80 -26.65
N THR A 91 -23.98 21.18 -26.13
CA THR A 91 -25.01 20.52 -25.29
C THR A 91 -25.79 19.37 -25.99
N PRO A 92 -26.61 18.59 -25.24
CA PRO A 92 -26.95 17.20 -25.52
C PRO A 92 -28.23 17.00 -26.34
N LEU A 93 -28.34 15.82 -26.96
CA LEU A 93 -29.59 15.31 -27.55
C LEU A 93 -30.23 14.24 -26.65
N ALA A 94 -31.47 14.53 -26.28
CA ALA A 94 -32.40 13.67 -25.57
C ALA A 94 -33.13 12.70 -26.53
N GLY A 95 -33.56 11.55 -26.00
CA GLY A 95 -34.44 10.57 -26.66
C GLY A 95 -33.94 9.15 -26.40
N LEU A 96 -34.73 8.13 -26.11
CA LEU A 96 -36.17 7.94 -26.01
C LEU A 96 -36.39 6.75 -25.06
N ARG A 97 -37.32 6.87 -24.11
CA ARG A 97 -37.81 5.73 -23.33
C ARG A 97 -38.78 4.91 -24.19
N ARG A 98 -38.70 3.57 -24.12
CA ARG A 98 -39.79 2.67 -24.51
C ARG A 98 -40.15 1.73 -23.34
N PRO A 99 -41.44 1.40 -23.16
CA PRO A 99 -41.97 0.68 -22.01
C PRO A 99 -41.81 -0.83 -22.16
N ARG A 100 -41.86 -1.57 -21.05
CA ARG A 100 -42.12 -3.02 -21.05
C ARG A 100 -43.22 -3.38 -20.06
N ASP A 101 -44.09 -4.24 -20.58
CA ASP A 101 -45.37 -4.78 -20.07
C ASP A 101 -45.25 -5.64 -18.78
N PRO A 102 -46.39 -5.88 -18.11
CA PRO A 102 -46.48 -6.56 -16.82
C PRO A 102 -46.69 -8.09 -16.96
N GLY A 103 -46.27 -8.83 -15.93
CA GLY A 103 -46.89 -10.12 -15.61
C GLY A 103 -45.94 -11.31 -15.44
N VAL A 104 -45.46 -11.53 -14.21
CA VAL A 104 -45.23 -12.87 -13.62
C VAL A 104 -45.44 -12.77 -12.08
N PRO A 105 -46.10 -13.74 -11.41
CA PRO A 105 -46.57 -13.58 -10.02
C PRO A 105 -45.43 -13.67 -8.98
N ARG A 106 -45.50 -12.81 -7.95
CA ARG A 106 -44.57 -12.76 -6.82
C ARG A 106 -44.86 -13.85 -5.79
N ARG A 107 -43.83 -14.61 -5.40
CA ARG A 107 -43.78 -15.38 -4.13
C ARG A 107 -43.17 -14.51 -3.02
N PRO A 108 -43.47 -14.79 -1.73
CA PRO A 108 -43.49 -13.76 -0.69
C PRO A 108 -42.10 -13.19 -0.42
N VAL A 109 -42.03 -11.87 -0.47
CA VAL A 109 -40.87 -11.07 -0.07
C VAL A 109 -40.77 -11.16 1.44
N VAL A 110 -39.78 -11.92 1.92
CA VAL A 110 -39.24 -11.74 3.28
C VAL A 110 -38.82 -10.28 3.38
N GLN A 111 -39.29 -9.58 4.43
CA GLN A 111 -38.96 -8.18 4.69
C GLN A 111 -37.45 -7.99 4.58
N ARG A 112 -37.01 -7.31 3.52
CA ARG A 112 -35.64 -6.90 3.30
C ARG A 112 -35.25 -5.97 4.44
N GLY A 113 -34.29 -6.39 5.27
CA GLY A 113 -33.51 -5.44 6.06
C GLY A 113 -32.92 -4.39 5.13
N ARG A 114 -33.03 -3.11 5.51
CA ARG A 114 -32.40 -1.99 4.81
C ARG A 114 -30.94 -2.37 4.51
N ARG A 115 -30.48 -2.29 3.26
CA ARG A 115 -29.04 -2.41 2.94
C ARG A 115 -28.34 -1.32 3.75
N ALA A 116 -27.61 -1.71 4.80
CA ALA A 116 -26.78 -0.80 5.56
C ALA A 116 -25.82 -0.10 4.58
N GLY A 117 -25.67 1.23 4.74
CA GLY A 117 -24.69 1.99 3.96
C GLY A 117 -23.27 1.48 4.21
N PRO A 118 -22.27 1.97 3.44
CA PRO A 118 -20.88 1.64 3.70
C PRO A 118 -20.45 2.09 5.10
N GLY A 119 -19.75 1.21 5.83
CA GLY A 119 -19.19 1.49 7.16
C GLY A 119 -19.88 0.77 8.32
N MET A 120 -19.40 1.06 9.54
CA MET A 120 -19.90 0.43 10.76
C MET A 120 -21.32 0.86 11.12
N ASP A 121 -22.10 -0.08 11.65
CA ASP A 121 -23.29 0.20 12.45
C ASP A 121 -22.94 0.34 13.94
N ARG A 122 -23.94 0.66 14.76
CA ARG A 122 -23.77 0.88 16.22
C ARG A 122 -23.27 -0.38 16.94
N GLU A 123 -23.78 -1.54 16.57
CA GLU A 123 -23.38 -2.82 17.18
C GLU A 123 -21.92 -3.15 16.86
N THR A 124 -21.50 -2.92 15.61
CA THR A 124 -20.14 -3.13 15.13
C THR A 124 -19.18 -2.17 15.81
N ARG A 125 -19.55 -0.90 15.97
CA ARG A 125 -18.77 0.06 16.76
C ARG A 125 -18.62 -0.40 18.21
N ALA A 126 -19.70 -0.78 18.88
CA ALA A 126 -19.64 -1.24 20.27
C ALA A 126 -18.75 -2.49 20.43
N PHE A 127 -18.81 -3.42 19.46
CA PHE A 127 -17.93 -4.57 19.41
C PHE A 127 -16.45 -4.15 19.27
N ALA A 128 -16.16 -3.23 18.34
CA ALA A 128 -14.81 -2.72 18.10
C ALA A 128 -14.23 -2.01 19.31
N GLU A 129 -15.01 -1.12 19.95
CA GLU A 129 -14.58 -0.41 21.16
C GLU A 129 -14.33 -1.37 22.34
N SER A 130 -15.19 -2.38 22.50
CA SER A 130 -14.98 -3.43 23.50
C SER A 130 -13.68 -4.21 23.25
N HIS A 131 -13.39 -4.52 21.98
CA HIS A 131 -12.14 -5.18 21.58
C HIS A 131 -10.92 -4.35 21.96
N PHE A 132 -10.84 -3.07 21.56
CA PHE A 132 -9.70 -2.20 21.88
C PHE A 132 -9.58 -1.94 23.39
N ARG A 133 -10.70 -1.80 24.11
CA ARG A 133 -10.69 -1.66 25.58
C ARG A 133 -10.07 -2.88 26.28
N ARG A 134 -10.29 -4.09 25.76
CA ARG A 134 -9.67 -5.32 26.28
C ARG A 134 -8.18 -5.45 25.95
N LEU A 135 -7.73 -4.81 24.87
CA LEU A 135 -6.32 -4.76 24.49
C LEU A 135 -5.53 -3.74 25.31
N ARG A 136 -6.17 -2.68 25.84
CA ARG A 136 -5.51 -1.71 26.73
C ARG A 136 -4.85 -2.40 27.91
N GLY A 137 -3.55 -2.16 28.08
CA GLY A 137 -2.72 -2.74 29.14
C GLY A 137 -2.14 -4.12 28.83
N ARG A 138 -2.35 -4.68 27.63
CA ARG A 138 -1.63 -5.88 27.17
C ARG A 138 -0.54 -5.49 26.16
N PRO A 139 0.65 -6.12 26.19
CA PRO A 139 1.63 -5.95 25.13
C PRO A 139 1.01 -6.29 23.77
N ALA A 140 1.26 -5.46 22.77
CA ALA A 140 0.97 -5.82 21.39
C ALA A 140 1.77 -7.09 21.04
N GLY A 141 1.08 -8.23 20.87
CA GLY A 141 1.78 -9.51 20.66
C GLY A 141 0.95 -10.78 20.86
N GLY A 142 -0.31 -10.68 21.30
CA GLY A 142 -1.20 -11.84 21.31
C GLY A 142 -1.68 -12.16 19.89
N VAL A 143 -0.90 -12.94 19.14
CA VAL A 143 -1.38 -13.58 17.90
C VAL A 143 -2.63 -14.39 18.27
N GLY A 144 -3.80 -13.94 17.81
CA GLY A 144 -5.00 -14.78 17.85
C GLY A 144 -4.68 -16.11 17.17
N ALA A 145 -5.33 -17.20 17.58
CA ALA A 145 -5.05 -18.53 17.05
C ALA A 145 -4.90 -18.48 15.52
N THR A 146 -3.72 -18.87 15.01
CA THR A 146 -3.44 -18.86 13.59
C THR A 146 -4.51 -19.69 12.88
N PRO A 147 -5.27 -19.11 11.93
CA PRO A 147 -6.30 -19.87 11.24
C PRO A 147 -5.62 -20.98 10.44
N GLY A 148 -6.18 -22.19 10.46
CA GLY A 148 -5.63 -23.34 9.72
C GLY A 148 -5.78 -23.25 8.20
N ARG A 149 -6.55 -22.27 7.70
CA ARG A 149 -6.78 -21.99 6.28
C ARG A 149 -7.22 -20.54 6.09
N VAL A 150 -7.13 -20.05 4.85
CA VAL A 150 -7.72 -18.77 4.45
C VAL A 150 -9.18 -18.99 4.08
N ASP A 151 -10.09 -18.21 4.64
CA ASP A 151 -11.52 -18.32 4.33
C ASP A 151 -11.86 -17.75 2.95
N PHE A 152 -12.88 -18.34 2.32
CA PHE A 152 -13.40 -17.94 1.02
C PHE A 152 -14.81 -17.38 1.15
N ILE A 153 -14.97 -16.12 0.77
CA ILE A 153 -16.22 -15.36 0.85
C ILE A 153 -16.89 -15.41 -0.52
N GLU A 154 -17.99 -16.16 -0.59
CA GLU A 154 -18.59 -16.56 -1.86
C GLU A 154 -19.40 -15.45 -2.53
N SER A 155 -20.21 -14.69 -1.79
CA SER A 155 -21.20 -13.79 -2.39
C SER A 155 -21.29 -12.42 -1.69
N PRO A 156 -21.37 -11.31 -2.45
CA PRO A 156 -21.58 -9.97 -1.90
C PRO A 156 -22.96 -9.79 -1.28
N ASP A 157 -23.95 -10.60 -1.65
CA ASP A 157 -25.32 -10.45 -1.13
C ASP A 157 -25.48 -11.02 0.30
N SER A 158 -24.57 -11.91 0.72
CA SER A 158 -24.61 -12.57 2.03
C SER A 158 -23.51 -12.11 2.99
N PHE A 159 -22.68 -11.13 2.59
CA PHE A 159 -21.51 -10.72 3.36
C PHE A 159 -21.47 -9.20 3.54
N SER A 160 -21.76 -8.73 4.74
CA SER A 160 -21.83 -7.31 5.06
C SER A 160 -20.47 -6.72 5.45
N TYR A 161 -20.38 -5.39 5.49
CA TYR A 161 -19.21 -4.70 6.05
C TYR A 161 -18.97 -5.11 7.51
N ALA A 162 -20.03 -5.30 8.30
CA ALA A 162 -19.92 -5.72 9.69
C ALA A 162 -19.29 -7.12 9.81
N ASP A 163 -19.66 -8.06 8.92
CA ASP A 163 -19.08 -9.40 8.89
C ASP A 163 -17.58 -9.34 8.57
N PHE A 164 -17.20 -8.54 7.57
CA PHE A 164 -15.79 -8.29 7.24
C PHE A 164 -15.03 -7.68 8.42
N PHE A 165 -15.61 -6.64 9.03
CA PHE A 165 -14.98 -5.89 10.09
C PHE A 165 -14.73 -6.77 11.33
N LYS A 166 -15.79 -7.44 11.81
CA LYS A 166 -15.75 -8.28 13.01
C LYS A 166 -14.97 -9.59 12.80
N GLY A 167 -15.06 -10.18 11.61
CA GLY A 167 -14.49 -11.49 11.30
C GLY A 167 -13.05 -11.46 10.82
N TYR A 168 -12.63 -10.39 10.12
CA TYR A 168 -11.35 -10.37 9.40
C TYR A 168 -10.50 -9.15 9.69
N LEU A 169 -11.05 -7.94 9.56
CA LEU A 169 -10.27 -6.70 9.73
C LEU A 169 -9.81 -6.52 11.18
N LEU A 170 -10.73 -6.61 12.15
CA LEU A 170 -10.42 -6.41 13.56
C LEU A 170 -9.58 -7.56 14.16
N PRO A 171 -9.87 -8.84 13.88
CA PRO A 171 -9.00 -9.94 14.32
C PRO A 171 -7.68 -10.03 13.55
N ASN A 172 -7.51 -9.24 12.48
CA ASN A 172 -6.33 -9.17 11.64
C ASN A 172 -5.99 -10.52 10.97
N VAL A 173 -6.97 -11.15 10.30
CA VAL A 173 -6.85 -12.46 9.63
C VAL A 173 -7.18 -12.38 8.14
N PRO A 174 -6.45 -13.10 7.26
CA PRO A 174 -6.62 -13.00 5.81
C PRO A 174 -7.90 -13.67 5.34
N CYS A 175 -8.45 -13.18 4.22
CA CYS A 175 -9.57 -13.81 3.53
C CYS A 175 -9.55 -13.54 2.02
N VAL A 176 -10.33 -14.32 1.29
CA VAL A 176 -10.50 -14.20 -0.16
C VAL A 176 -11.96 -13.90 -0.48
N PHE A 177 -12.18 -12.96 -1.38
CA PHE A 177 -13.48 -12.65 -1.95
C PHE A 177 -13.55 -13.24 -3.35
N SER A 178 -14.65 -13.91 -3.66
CA SER A 178 -14.86 -14.50 -4.97
C SER A 178 -14.89 -13.46 -6.10
N SER A 179 -14.83 -13.92 -7.35
CA SER A 179 -14.92 -13.06 -8.52
C SER A 179 -16.24 -12.28 -8.65
N SER A 180 -17.29 -12.65 -7.91
CA SER A 180 -18.58 -11.94 -7.94
C SER A 180 -18.46 -10.50 -7.42
N PHE A 181 -17.54 -10.24 -6.50
CA PHE A 181 -17.32 -8.92 -5.91
C PHE A 181 -16.72 -7.89 -6.89
N THR A 182 -16.07 -8.36 -7.96
CA THR A 182 -15.39 -7.50 -8.94
C THR A 182 -16.06 -7.51 -10.31
N GLU A 183 -17.17 -8.22 -10.50
CA GLU A 183 -17.82 -8.40 -11.81
C GLU A 183 -18.14 -7.07 -12.51
N GLY A 184 -18.49 -6.05 -11.73
CA GLY A 184 -18.78 -4.70 -12.22
C GLY A 184 -17.56 -3.89 -12.69
N TRP A 185 -16.32 -4.35 -12.44
CA TRP A 185 -15.11 -3.57 -12.71
C TRP A 185 -14.86 -3.38 -14.21
N GLY A 186 -14.46 -2.16 -14.59
CA GLY A 186 -14.17 -1.82 -15.98
C GLY A 186 -12.95 -2.53 -16.53
N SER A 187 -11.92 -2.71 -15.71
CA SER A 187 -10.71 -3.47 -16.01
C SER A 187 -11.02 -4.91 -16.40
N ARG A 188 -11.93 -5.59 -15.69
CA ARG A 188 -12.36 -6.96 -16.01
C ARG A 188 -13.00 -7.11 -17.38
N ARG A 189 -13.65 -6.05 -17.89
CA ARG A 189 -14.28 -6.05 -19.22
C ARG A 189 -13.34 -5.61 -20.34
N ARG A 190 -12.33 -4.79 -20.02
CA ARG A 190 -11.54 -4.08 -21.04
C ARG A 190 -10.08 -4.55 -21.14
N TRP A 191 -9.50 -5.02 -20.03
CA TRP A 191 -8.10 -5.44 -19.97
C TRP A 191 -7.92 -6.94 -20.17
N VAL A 192 -9.02 -7.67 -20.32
CA VAL A 192 -9.03 -9.13 -20.44
C VAL A 192 -9.74 -9.53 -21.72
N THR A 193 -9.17 -10.47 -22.46
CA THR A 193 -9.78 -11.09 -23.64
C THR A 193 -10.85 -12.12 -23.23
N PRO A 194 -11.74 -12.54 -24.13
CA PRO A 194 -12.69 -13.62 -23.84
C PRO A 194 -12.02 -14.95 -23.41
N GLY A 195 -10.76 -15.17 -23.79
CA GLY A 195 -9.96 -16.31 -23.38
C GLY A 195 -9.23 -16.14 -22.03
N GLY A 196 -9.54 -15.08 -21.26
CA GLY A 196 -8.94 -14.86 -19.95
C GLY A 196 -7.50 -14.35 -19.95
N LYS A 197 -6.96 -13.95 -21.12
CA LYS A 197 -5.60 -13.43 -21.28
C LYS A 197 -5.56 -11.89 -21.35
N PRO A 198 -4.41 -11.25 -21.04
CA PRO A 198 -4.22 -9.80 -21.23
C PRO A 198 -4.68 -9.29 -22.60
N ALA A 199 -5.53 -8.26 -22.61
CA ALA A 199 -6.01 -7.63 -23.83
C ALA A 199 -5.01 -6.58 -24.34
N PHE A 200 -3.84 -7.03 -24.82
CA PHE A 200 -2.74 -6.15 -25.24
C PHE A 200 -3.16 -5.07 -26.23
N GLU A 201 -3.99 -5.39 -27.22
CA GLU A 201 -4.45 -4.42 -28.21
C GLU A 201 -5.28 -3.28 -27.59
N HIS A 202 -6.09 -3.58 -26.56
CA HIS A 202 -6.80 -2.54 -25.83
C HIS A 202 -5.83 -1.69 -25.01
N LEU A 203 -4.89 -2.32 -24.30
CA LEU A 203 -3.92 -1.62 -23.46
C LEU A 203 -3.02 -0.70 -24.28
N LEU A 204 -2.52 -1.16 -25.43
CA LEU A 204 -1.71 -0.37 -26.36
C LEU A 204 -2.47 0.86 -26.87
N ARG A 205 -3.73 0.69 -27.31
CA ARG A 205 -4.54 1.80 -27.84
C ARG A 205 -4.83 2.90 -26.82
N ASN A 206 -4.98 2.55 -25.54
CA ASN A 206 -5.43 3.50 -24.51
C ASN A 206 -4.31 4.00 -23.60
N TYR A 207 -3.24 3.23 -23.45
CA TYR A 207 -2.18 3.49 -22.48
C TYR A 207 -0.77 3.30 -23.07
N GLY A 208 -0.62 2.99 -24.36
CA GLY A 208 0.68 2.64 -24.96
C GLY A 208 1.76 3.71 -24.81
N ASP A 209 1.38 4.98 -24.74
CA ASP A 209 2.29 6.12 -24.58
C ASP A 209 2.54 6.52 -23.12
N VAL A 210 1.96 5.80 -22.16
CA VAL A 210 2.21 6.04 -20.74
C VAL A 210 3.58 5.46 -20.38
N VAL A 211 4.40 6.27 -19.69
CA VAL A 211 5.64 5.80 -19.08
C VAL A 211 5.31 5.01 -17.82
N VAL A 212 5.80 3.77 -17.74
CA VAL A 212 5.51 2.83 -16.66
C VAL A 212 6.78 2.33 -15.98
N PRO A 213 6.74 2.11 -14.66
CA PRO A 213 7.84 1.49 -13.91
C PRO A 213 7.88 -0.03 -14.13
N VAL A 214 9.05 -0.56 -14.46
CA VAL A 214 9.29 -1.97 -14.78
C VAL A 214 10.49 -2.48 -14.01
N ALA A 215 10.28 -3.50 -13.18
CA ALA A 215 11.32 -4.17 -12.40
C ALA A 215 11.89 -5.39 -13.15
N ASN A 216 13.19 -5.64 -13.05
CA ASN A 216 13.79 -6.89 -13.54
C ASN A 216 13.88 -7.95 -12.43
N CYS A 217 12.93 -8.87 -12.41
CA CYS A 217 12.84 -9.99 -11.47
C CYS A 217 13.99 -10.98 -11.58
N GLY A 218 14.68 -11.02 -12.72
CA GLY A 218 15.83 -11.90 -12.94
C GLY A 218 17.12 -11.39 -12.28
N VAL A 219 17.15 -10.14 -11.82
CA VAL A 219 18.32 -9.52 -11.22
C VAL A 219 17.99 -9.11 -9.80
N ARG A 220 18.81 -9.55 -8.86
CA ARG A 220 18.75 -9.11 -7.46
C ARG A 220 19.74 -7.98 -7.25
N GLU A 221 19.25 -6.83 -6.87
CA GLU A 221 20.06 -5.69 -6.42
C GLU A 221 19.73 -5.43 -4.95
N TYR A 222 20.70 -5.74 -4.06
CA TYR A 222 20.50 -5.82 -2.61
C TYR A 222 19.34 -6.75 -2.22
N ASN A 223 18.25 -6.18 -1.69
CA ASN A 223 17.04 -6.87 -1.27
C ASN A 223 15.85 -6.58 -2.21
N SER A 224 16.11 -6.08 -3.42
CA SER A 224 15.10 -5.69 -4.41
C SER A 224 15.52 -6.02 -5.85
N ASN A 225 14.72 -5.54 -6.80
CA ASN A 225 14.91 -5.68 -8.23
C ASN A 225 15.13 -4.30 -8.85
N PRO A 226 16.13 -4.14 -9.75
CA PRO A 226 16.36 -2.86 -10.41
C PRO A 226 15.12 -2.48 -11.22
N LYS A 227 14.76 -1.20 -11.17
CA LYS A 227 13.61 -0.62 -11.85
C LYS A 227 14.06 0.31 -12.98
N GLU A 228 13.41 0.21 -14.12
CA GLU A 228 13.55 1.16 -15.23
C GLU A 228 12.17 1.71 -15.62
N HIS A 229 12.15 2.96 -16.11
CA HIS A 229 10.95 3.55 -16.69
C HIS A 229 10.98 3.38 -18.21
N MET A 230 9.89 2.88 -18.80
CA MET A 230 9.75 2.73 -20.25
C MET A 230 8.31 2.99 -20.70
N LEU A 231 8.08 3.18 -22.00
CA LEU A 231 6.72 3.28 -22.51
C LEU A 231 6.02 1.93 -22.38
N LEU A 232 4.73 1.95 -22.04
CA LEU A 232 3.94 0.72 -21.94
C LEU A 232 3.94 -0.08 -23.25
N ARG A 233 3.99 0.59 -24.41
CA ARG A 233 4.13 -0.07 -25.71
C ARG A 233 5.40 -0.91 -25.84
N ASP A 234 6.50 -0.45 -25.26
CA ASP A 234 7.78 -1.16 -25.30
C ASP A 234 7.75 -2.35 -24.35
N TYR A 235 7.14 -2.16 -23.17
CA TYR A 235 6.92 -3.23 -22.21
C TYR A 235 6.01 -4.33 -22.77
N ILE A 236 4.89 -3.98 -23.41
CA ILE A 236 3.98 -4.94 -24.03
C ILE A 236 4.65 -5.67 -25.20
N SER A 237 5.49 -4.98 -25.98
CA SER A 237 6.28 -5.62 -27.04
C SER A 237 7.23 -6.66 -26.46
N TYR A 238 7.99 -6.29 -25.41
CA TYR A 238 8.80 -7.24 -24.64
C TYR A 238 7.97 -8.44 -24.15
N TRP A 239 6.80 -8.21 -23.57
CA TRP A 239 5.98 -9.28 -23.00
C TRP A 239 5.47 -10.24 -24.09
N LYS A 240 5.05 -9.71 -25.25
CA LYS A 240 4.70 -10.54 -26.42
C LYS A 240 5.88 -11.40 -26.88
N ASP A 241 7.08 -10.83 -26.97
CA ASP A 241 8.29 -11.55 -27.37
C ASP A 241 8.70 -12.59 -26.32
N TYR A 242 8.56 -12.27 -25.03
CA TYR A 242 8.83 -13.19 -23.92
C TYR A 242 7.97 -14.45 -23.99
N ILE A 243 6.67 -14.28 -24.26
CA ILE A 243 5.73 -15.40 -24.45
C ILE A 243 6.13 -16.23 -25.67
N GLN A 244 6.42 -15.59 -26.81
CA GLN A 244 6.84 -16.29 -28.04
C GLN A 244 8.15 -17.03 -27.88
N GLY A 245 9.08 -16.50 -27.06
CA GLY A 245 10.35 -17.11 -26.71
C GLY A 245 10.27 -18.23 -25.67
N GLY A 246 9.06 -18.68 -25.30
CA GLY A 246 8.87 -19.75 -24.31
C GLY A 246 9.13 -19.30 -22.88
N TYR A 247 8.74 -18.07 -22.53
CA TYR A 247 8.98 -17.42 -21.23
C TYR A 247 10.47 -17.27 -20.91
N SER A 248 11.24 -16.83 -21.91
CA SER A 248 12.68 -16.53 -21.79
C SER A 248 13.05 -15.31 -22.63
N SER A 249 13.95 -14.47 -22.12
CA SER A 249 14.47 -13.30 -22.85
C SER A 249 15.86 -12.92 -22.34
N PRO A 250 16.76 -12.44 -23.22
CA PRO A 250 18.06 -11.92 -22.81
C PRO A 250 17.95 -10.67 -21.92
N ARG A 251 16.80 -9.96 -21.93
CA ARG A 251 16.53 -8.83 -21.03
C ARG A 251 16.20 -9.28 -19.59
N GLY A 252 16.09 -10.59 -19.35
CA GLY A 252 15.63 -11.14 -18.08
C GLY A 252 14.11 -11.18 -17.98
N CYS A 253 13.62 -11.28 -16.75
CA CYS A 253 12.20 -11.39 -16.43
C CYS A 253 11.70 -10.00 -15.97
N LEU A 254 11.10 -9.24 -16.87
CA LEU A 254 10.62 -7.90 -16.58
C LEU A 254 9.18 -7.94 -16.09
N TYR A 255 8.88 -7.01 -15.18
CA TYR A 255 7.60 -6.96 -14.52
C TYR A 255 7.18 -5.53 -14.21
N LEU A 256 6.02 -5.12 -14.73
CA LEU A 256 5.45 -3.81 -14.46
C LEU A 256 4.89 -3.78 -13.05
N LYS A 257 5.51 -2.94 -12.20
CA LYS A 257 5.26 -2.85 -10.75
C LYS A 257 5.25 -1.38 -10.35
N ASP A 258 4.25 -0.99 -9.56
CA ASP A 258 4.02 0.36 -9.02
C ASP A 258 3.48 1.39 -10.02
N TRP A 259 2.60 0.97 -10.95
CA TRP A 259 1.96 1.93 -11.86
C TRP A 259 0.74 2.63 -11.24
N HIS A 260 0.91 3.92 -10.93
CA HIS A 260 -0.10 4.84 -10.38
C HIS A 260 -1.16 5.29 -11.41
N LEU A 261 -1.91 4.32 -11.95
CA LEU A 261 -2.87 4.61 -13.02
C LEU A 261 -4.01 5.55 -12.58
N CYS A 262 -4.36 5.56 -11.30
CA CYS A 262 -5.46 6.37 -10.77
C CYS A 262 -5.24 7.89 -10.86
N ARG A 263 -4.00 8.35 -11.12
CA ARG A 263 -3.65 9.77 -11.28
C ARG A 263 -3.67 10.28 -12.73
N ALA A 264 -3.90 9.41 -13.72
CA ALA A 264 -3.91 9.80 -15.14
C ALA A 264 -5.30 10.30 -15.63
N PRO A 265 -5.43 11.51 -16.22
CA PRO A 265 -6.70 12.06 -16.73
C PRO A 265 -7.08 11.58 -18.16
N PRO A 266 -8.38 11.39 -18.49
CA PRO A 266 -9.26 10.43 -17.83
C PRO A 266 -9.91 9.41 -18.81
N PRO A 267 -9.53 8.13 -18.77
CA PRO A 267 -10.48 7.04 -19.00
C PRO A 267 -11.36 6.83 -17.73
N PRO A 268 -12.55 6.20 -17.84
CA PRO A 268 -13.33 5.83 -16.66
C PRO A 268 -12.48 4.96 -15.72
N PRO A 269 -12.65 5.08 -14.39
CA PRO A 269 -11.79 4.42 -13.43
C PRO A 269 -11.75 2.90 -13.69
N PRO A 270 -10.57 2.28 -13.60
CA PRO A 270 -10.41 0.86 -13.93
C PRO A 270 -11.20 -0.04 -12.98
N PHE A 271 -11.41 0.38 -11.73
CA PHE A 271 -12.17 -0.35 -10.73
C PHE A 271 -13.07 0.58 -9.91
N THR A 272 -13.92 0.00 -9.07
CA THR A 272 -14.66 0.72 -8.02
C THR A 272 -14.26 0.13 -6.68
N LEU A 273 -13.84 0.99 -5.74
CA LEU A 273 -13.44 0.58 -4.40
C LEU A 273 -14.60 -0.14 -3.69
N PRO A 274 -14.44 -1.42 -3.30
CA PRO A 274 -15.45 -2.13 -2.52
C PRO A 274 -15.70 -1.47 -1.15
N ALA A 275 -16.93 -1.57 -0.64
CA ALA A 275 -17.31 -0.98 0.65
C ALA A 275 -16.49 -1.52 1.83
N TYR A 276 -15.99 -2.75 1.74
CA TYR A 276 -15.12 -3.37 2.76
C TYR A 276 -13.82 -2.62 3.00
N PHE A 277 -13.34 -1.88 1.98
CA PHE A 277 -12.07 -1.16 2.00
C PHE A 277 -12.27 0.36 1.96
N SER A 278 -13.49 0.85 2.24
CA SER A 278 -13.80 2.28 2.10
C SER A 278 -13.30 3.15 3.25
N SER A 279 -12.92 2.57 4.39
CA SER A 279 -12.19 3.29 5.44
C SER A 279 -10.71 3.26 5.09
N ASP A 280 -10.32 4.23 4.27
CA ASP A 280 -9.01 4.31 3.61
C ASP A 280 -8.37 5.67 3.86
N TRP A 281 -7.81 5.81 5.06
CA TRP A 281 -7.25 7.06 5.51
C TRP A 281 -5.99 7.44 4.71
N LEU A 282 -5.26 6.44 4.21
CA LEU A 282 -4.04 6.66 3.45
C LEU A 282 -4.35 7.41 2.15
N ASN A 283 -5.26 6.90 1.33
CA ASN A 283 -5.57 7.59 0.09
C ASN A 283 -6.46 8.82 0.33
N GLU A 284 -7.26 8.86 1.41
CA GLU A 284 -7.93 10.11 1.80
C GLU A 284 -6.93 11.25 2.07
N TYR A 285 -5.78 10.95 2.66
CA TYR A 285 -4.70 11.92 2.88
C TYR A 285 -4.05 12.33 1.56
N TRP A 286 -3.69 11.37 0.70
CA TRP A 286 -3.06 11.68 -0.58
C TRP A 286 -3.97 12.38 -1.59
N ASP A 287 -5.25 12.03 -1.60
CA ASP A 287 -6.25 12.71 -2.44
C ASP A 287 -6.40 14.19 -2.01
N VAL A 288 -6.12 14.54 -0.73
CA VAL A 288 -6.13 15.93 -0.25
C VAL A 288 -4.87 16.69 -0.68
N LEU A 289 -3.70 16.03 -0.60
CA LEU A 289 -2.43 16.66 -0.99
C LEU A 289 -2.25 16.71 -2.52
N ASP A 290 -2.93 15.85 -3.25
CA ASP A 290 -2.81 15.64 -4.70
C ASP A 290 -1.38 15.34 -5.17
N VAL A 291 -0.61 14.62 -4.35
CA VAL A 291 0.81 14.30 -4.63
C VAL A 291 1.00 12.86 -5.10
N ASP A 292 0.30 11.91 -4.50
CA ASP A 292 0.53 10.48 -4.67
C ASP A 292 -0.78 9.68 -4.61
N ASP A 293 -0.71 8.35 -4.77
CA ASP A 293 -1.79 7.41 -4.46
C ASP A 293 -1.21 6.02 -4.16
N TYR A 294 -1.95 5.20 -3.40
CA TYR A 294 -1.55 3.84 -3.05
C TYR A 294 -2.41 2.79 -3.77
N ARG A 295 -2.76 3.10 -5.03
CA ARG A 295 -3.67 2.33 -5.89
C ARG A 295 -2.93 1.94 -7.17
N PHE A 296 -2.23 0.81 -7.11
CA PHE A 296 -1.29 0.44 -8.15
C PHE A 296 -1.85 -0.57 -9.15
N VAL A 297 -1.35 -0.53 -10.39
CA VAL A 297 -1.54 -1.59 -11.37
C VAL A 297 -0.24 -2.36 -11.52
N TYR A 298 -0.33 -3.69 -11.50
CA TYR A 298 0.79 -4.59 -11.78
C TYR A 298 0.46 -5.50 -12.94
N MET A 299 1.46 -5.77 -13.78
CA MET A 299 1.26 -6.59 -14.96
C MET A 299 2.53 -7.32 -15.33
N GLY A 300 2.42 -8.59 -15.68
CA GLY A 300 3.52 -9.28 -16.34
C GLY A 300 3.40 -10.78 -16.42
N PRO A 301 4.45 -11.42 -16.94
CA PRO A 301 4.37 -12.80 -17.39
C PRO A 301 4.26 -13.81 -16.25
N ALA A 302 3.86 -15.04 -16.58
CA ALA A 302 3.97 -16.16 -15.65
C ALA A 302 5.40 -16.26 -15.06
N GLY A 303 5.49 -16.54 -13.75
CA GLY A 303 6.75 -16.57 -13.01
C GLY A 303 7.17 -15.26 -12.33
N THR A 304 6.39 -14.17 -12.48
CA THR A 304 6.55 -12.87 -11.77
C THR A 304 5.65 -12.81 -10.51
N CYS A 305 5.52 -11.70 -9.75
CA CYS A 305 4.81 -11.70 -8.44
C CYS A 305 3.76 -10.59 -8.28
N TRP A 306 2.71 -10.78 -7.42
CA TRP A 306 1.82 -9.85 -6.65
C TRP A 306 0.45 -9.30 -7.17
N SER A 307 -0.64 -9.47 -6.37
CA SER A 307 -1.93 -8.68 -6.20
C SER A 307 -3.31 -8.99 -6.83
N VAL A 308 -4.37 -8.16 -6.55
CA VAL A 308 -5.82 -8.40 -6.89
C VAL A 308 -5.99 -8.71 -8.36
N ASN A 309 -6.42 -9.94 -8.62
CA ASN A 309 -6.16 -10.57 -9.89
C ASN A 309 -7.26 -10.22 -10.91
N ILE A 310 -6.93 -9.46 -11.96
CA ILE A 310 -7.87 -9.13 -13.04
C ILE A 310 -7.92 -10.25 -14.07
N CYS A 311 -6.76 -10.82 -14.41
CA CYS A 311 -6.60 -12.04 -15.19
C CYS A 311 -5.32 -12.77 -14.79
N GLY A 312 -5.23 -14.06 -15.09
CA GLY A 312 -4.14 -14.93 -14.64
C GLY A 312 -4.48 -15.64 -13.33
N ARG A 313 -3.47 -16.17 -12.64
CA ARG A 313 -3.61 -16.94 -11.38
C ARG A 313 -2.40 -16.68 -10.49
N LYS A 314 -2.59 -16.63 -9.17
CA LYS A 314 -1.48 -16.39 -8.23
C LYS A 314 -1.46 -17.39 -7.09
N ARG A 315 -0.27 -17.83 -6.68
CA ARG A 315 -0.05 -18.59 -5.46
C ARG A 315 0.51 -17.67 -4.39
N TRP A 316 -0.10 -17.67 -3.22
CA TRP A 316 0.28 -16.89 -2.05
C TRP A 316 0.77 -17.82 -0.95
N PHE A 317 1.81 -17.36 -0.24
CA PHE A 317 2.29 -17.92 1.01
C PHE A 317 2.15 -16.85 2.08
N PHE A 318 1.45 -17.16 3.17
CA PHE A 318 1.21 -16.23 4.27
C PHE A 318 1.80 -16.78 5.56
N PHE A 319 2.53 -15.92 6.27
CA PHE A 319 3.06 -16.16 7.60
C PHE A 319 2.41 -15.18 8.56
N PRO A 320 1.78 -15.67 9.65
CA PRO A 320 1.21 -14.80 10.67
C PRO A 320 2.26 -13.84 11.26
N PRO A 321 1.84 -12.65 11.72
CA PRO A 321 2.74 -11.68 12.33
C PRO A 321 3.61 -12.30 13.44
N GLY A 322 4.92 -12.04 13.39
CA GLY A 322 5.93 -12.59 14.28
C GLY A 322 6.56 -13.91 13.80
N GLN A 323 5.94 -14.65 12.87
CA GLN A 323 6.55 -15.87 12.34
C GLN A 323 7.69 -15.61 11.35
N GLU A 324 7.73 -14.43 10.76
CA GLU A 324 8.83 -13.97 9.92
C GLU A 324 10.17 -13.94 10.67
N GLU A 325 10.17 -13.72 11.99
CA GLU A 325 11.38 -13.76 12.80
C GLU A 325 12.05 -15.14 12.78
N ALA A 326 11.24 -16.21 12.70
CA ALA A 326 11.75 -17.57 12.55
C ALA A 326 12.23 -17.88 11.13
N LEU A 327 11.91 -17.03 10.14
CA LEU A 327 12.43 -17.12 8.78
C LEU A 327 13.76 -16.40 8.60
N ARG A 328 14.19 -15.56 9.54
CA ARG A 328 15.44 -14.80 9.40
C ARG A 328 16.66 -15.71 9.33
N ASP A 329 17.62 -15.32 8.49
CA ASP A 329 18.93 -15.93 8.43
C ASP A 329 19.80 -15.52 9.63
N CYS A 330 21.00 -16.08 9.75
CA CYS A 330 21.96 -15.78 10.80
C CYS A 330 22.50 -14.33 10.76
N HIS A 331 22.20 -13.57 9.71
CA HIS A 331 22.52 -12.15 9.57
C HIS A 331 21.29 -11.25 9.85
N GLY A 332 20.14 -11.83 10.21
CA GLY A 332 18.89 -11.13 10.47
C GLY A 332 18.07 -10.79 9.22
N GLY A 333 18.48 -11.23 8.04
CA GLY A 333 17.76 -11.01 6.78
C GLY A 333 16.62 -12.02 6.58
N LEU A 334 15.45 -11.56 6.11
CA LEU A 334 14.41 -12.48 5.64
C LEU A 334 14.81 -13.10 4.30
N PRO A 335 14.42 -14.37 4.03
CA PRO A 335 14.75 -15.05 2.79
C PRO A 335 14.21 -14.28 1.58
N TYR A 336 14.95 -14.35 0.48
CA TYR A 336 14.46 -13.85 -0.79
C TYR A 336 13.30 -14.71 -1.29
N ASP A 337 13.38 -16.04 -1.14
CA ASP A 337 12.36 -16.99 -1.53
C ASP A 337 12.04 -17.96 -0.38
N VAL A 338 10.80 -17.91 0.13
CA VAL A 338 10.31 -18.77 1.23
C VAL A 338 10.16 -20.24 0.83
N THR A 339 10.28 -20.55 -0.46
CA THR A 339 10.28 -21.92 -1.00
C THR A 339 11.68 -22.45 -1.30
N SER A 340 12.72 -21.63 -1.10
CA SER A 340 14.09 -22.02 -1.39
C SER A 340 14.55 -23.19 -0.51
N PRO A 341 15.22 -24.21 -1.09
CA PRO A 341 15.85 -25.28 -0.33
C PRO A 341 16.89 -24.78 0.69
N ALA A 342 17.43 -23.57 0.51
CA ALA A 342 18.36 -22.94 1.46
C ALA A 342 17.77 -22.79 2.87
N LEU A 343 16.44 -22.68 2.99
CA LEU A 343 15.75 -22.64 4.29
C LEU A 343 15.92 -23.92 5.10
N LEU A 344 16.31 -25.04 4.48
CA LEU A 344 16.61 -26.28 5.18
C LEU A 344 18.00 -26.29 5.82
N ASP A 345 18.87 -25.34 5.48
CA ASP A 345 20.17 -25.19 6.11
C ASP A 345 20.01 -24.58 7.51
N GLY A 346 20.09 -25.43 8.53
CA GLY A 346 19.99 -25.01 9.94
C GLY A 346 21.13 -24.11 10.44
N ARG A 347 22.23 -23.95 9.68
CA ARG A 347 23.27 -22.97 9.99
C ARG A 347 22.90 -21.59 9.48
N LEU A 348 22.30 -21.53 8.29
CA LEU A 348 21.86 -20.27 7.69
C LEU A 348 20.55 -19.80 8.32
N TYR A 349 19.61 -20.70 8.61
CA TYR A 349 18.29 -20.42 9.16
C TYR A 349 18.04 -21.18 10.48
N PRO A 350 18.71 -20.79 11.58
CA PRO A 350 18.69 -21.56 12.83
C PRO A 350 17.30 -21.67 13.48
N MET A 351 16.44 -20.68 13.24
CA MET A 351 15.10 -20.61 13.84
C MET A 351 14.01 -21.22 12.96
N ARG A 352 14.31 -21.67 11.74
CA ARG A 352 13.31 -22.16 10.77
C ARG A 352 12.43 -23.30 11.29
N LYS A 353 12.98 -24.15 12.16
CA LYS A 353 12.25 -25.25 12.80
C LYS A 353 11.11 -24.79 13.74
N HIS A 354 11.14 -23.54 14.18
CA HIS A 354 10.12 -22.91 15.01
C HIS A 354 9.03 -22.19 14.20
N CYS A 355 9.22 -22.05 12.88
CA CYS A 355 8.25 -21.46 11.97
C CYS A 355 7.22 -22.51 11.56
N SER A 356 5.92 -22.16 11.61
CA SER A 356 4.88 -23.03 11.09
C SER A 356 4.88 -23.02 9.55
N PRO A 357 4.32 -24.03 8.88
CA PRO A 357 4.12 -23.97 7.44
C PRO A 357 3.29 -22.74 7.07
N PRO A 358 3.57 -22.07 5.93
CA PRO A 358 2.77 -20.95 5.48
C PRO A 358 1.33 -21.38 5.21
N LEU A 359 0.39 -20.45 5.40
CA LEU A 359 -0.94 -20.61 4.80
C LEU A 359 -0.80 -20.39 3.29
N GLU A 360 -1.19 -21.41 2.54
CA GLU A 360 -1.14 -21.37 1.08
C GLU A 360 -2.52 -21.05 0.50
N LEU A 361 -2.53 -20.18 -0.50
CA LEU A 361 -3.75 -19.80 -1.22
C LEU A 361 -3.44 -19.71 -2.72
N THR A 362 -4.33 -20.24 -3.56
CA THR A 362 -4.35 -19.90 -4.99
C THR A 362 -5.48 -18.91 -5.23
N GLN A 363 -5.14 -17.73 -5.73
CA GLN A 363 -6.06 -16.68 -6.13
C GLN A 363 -6.34 -16.81 -7.64
N GLU A 364 -7.61 -17.01 -7.97
CA GLU A 364 -8.11 -17.14 -9.34
C GLU A 364 -8.45 -15.76 -9.94
N ALA A 365 -8.80 -15.74 -11.23
CA ALA A 365 -9.12 -14.51 -11.95
C ALA A 365 -10.40 -13.85 -11.39
N GLY A 366 -10.33 -12.55 -11.12
CA GLY A 366 -11.40 -11.73 -10.55
C GLY A 366 -11.48 -11.76 -9.02
N GLU A 367 -10.76 -12.65 -8.34
CA GLU A 367 -10.80 -12.75 -6.87
C GLU A 367 -9.99 -11.64 -6.19
N MET A 368 -10.42 -11.22 -4.99
CA MET A 368 -9.69 -10.26 -4.16
C MET A 368 -9.14 -10.95 -2.93
N VAL A 369 -7.92 -10.63 -2.54
CA VAL A 369 -7.28 -11.14 -1.32
C VAL A 369 -7.10 -9.98 -0.34
N PHE A 370 -7.63 -10.14 0.87
CA PHE A 370 -7.34 -9.23 1.98
C PHE A 370 -6.07 -9.70 2.69
N VAL A 371 -5.03 -8.87 2.67
CA VAL A 371 -3.78 -9.07 3.39
C VAL A 371 -3.80 -8.19 4.65
N PRO A 372 -3.90 -8.77 5.85
CA PRO A 372 -3.94 -7.99 7.07
C PRO A 372 -2.57 -7.44 7.46
N SER A 373 -2.55 -6.51 8.42
CA SER A 373 -1.34 -5.82 8.85
C SER A 373 -0.33 -6.79 9.48
N GLY A 374 0.93 -6.70 9.08
CA GLY A 374 2.03 -7.49 9.65
C GLY A 374 2.15 -8.94 9.15
N TRP A 375 1.28 -9.37 8.24
CA TRP A 375 1.41 -10.71 7.64
C TRP A 375 2.54 -10.72 6.61
N HIS A 376 3.63 -11.42 6.90
CA HIS A 376 4.68 -11.64 5.92
C HIS A 376 4.18 -12.57 4.82
N HIS A 377 4.44 -12.23 3.56
CA HIS A 377 3.87 -12.96 2.44
C HIS A 377 4.75 -12.97 1.19
N GLN A 378 4.57 -14.00 0.38
CA GLN A 378 5.21 -14.17 -0.93
C GLN A 378 4.15 -14.57 -1.97
N VAL A 379 4.27 -14.06 -3.19
CA VAL A 379 3.29 -14.28 -4.26
C VAL A 379 3.96 -14.71 -5.54
N HIS A 380 3.46 -15.76 -6.20
CA HIS A 380 3.91 -16.22 -7.51
C HIS A 380 2.78 -16.15 -8.53
N ASN A 381 3.01 -15.51 -9.67
CA ASN A 381 2.12 -15.51 -10.82
C ASN A 381 2.28 -16.85 -11.53
N LEU A 382 1.22 -17.66 -11.51
CA LEU A 382 1.17 -18.97 -12.18
C LEU A 382 0.88 -18.82 -13.68
N GLU A 383 0.34 -17.67 -14.10
CA GLU A 383 0.01 -17.33 -15.48
C GLU A 383 0.35 -15.86 -15.79
N ASP A 384 0.31 -15.47 -17.07
CA ASP A 384 0.32 -14.06 -17.47
C ASP A 384 -0.79 -13.29 -16.76
N THR A 385 -0.39 -12.27 -16.00
CA THR A 385 -1.28 -11.67 -15.01
C THR A 385 -1.34 -10.16 -15.13
N ILE A 386 -2.55 -9.63 -14.98
CA ILE A 386 -2.82 -8.21 -14.69
C ILE A 386 -3.50 -8.14 -13.34
N SER A 387 -3.11 -7.19 -12.51
CA SER A 387 -3.70 -7.03 -11.20
C SER A 387 -3.69 -5.60 -10.68
N ILE A 388 -4.53 -5.35 -9.68
CA ILE A 388 -4.70 -4.05 -9.03
C ILE A 388 -4.35 -4.20 -7.54
N ASN A 389 -3.76 -3.17 -6.95
CA ASN A 389 -3.51 -3.10 -5.51
C ASN A 389 -4.18 -1.90 -4.94
N HIS A 390 -4.49 -2.05 -3.66
CA HIS A 390 -4.96 -0.98 -2.84
C HIS A 390 -4.33 -1.17 -1.48
N ASN A 391 -3.43 -0.28 -1.08
CA ASN A 391 -2.93 -0.25 0.29
C ASN A 391 -3.70 0.83 1.05
N TRP A 392 -4.02 0.57 2.33
CA TRP A 392 -4.75 1.52 3.15
C TRP A 392 -4.40 1.40 4.65
N VAL A 393 -4.66 2.49 5.37
CA VAL A 393 -4.63 2.58 6.83
C VAL A 393 -6.00 2.99 7.33
N ASN A 394 -6.38 2.52 8.51
CA ASN A 394 -7.58 2.96 9.22
C ASN A 394 -7.44 2.81 10.73
N GLY A 395 -8.54 3.04 11.46
CA GLY A 395 -8.56 2.98 12.92
C GLY A 395 -8.18 1.61 13.51
N CYS A 396 -8.21 0.52 12.73
CA CYS A 396 -7.80 -0.80 13.20
C CYS A 396 -6.28 -1.00 13.23
N ASN A 397 -5.53 -0.34 12.34
CA ASN A 397 -4.09 -0.54 12.21
C ASN A 397 -3.24 0.72 12.47
N LEU A 398 -3.88 1.84 12.82
CA LEU A 398 -3.20 3.10 13.14
C LEU A 398 -2.14 2.96 14.24
N ALA A 399 -2.45 2.22 15.31
CA ALA A 399 -1.51 1.99 16.40
C ALA A 399 -0.28 1.17 15.94
N ASN A 400 -0.47 0.23 15.00
CA ASN A 400 0.62 -0.54 14.42
C ASN A 400 1.52 0.36 13.56
N MET A 401 0.93 1.28 12.79
CA MET A 401 1.69 2.29 12.03
C MET A 401 2.51 3.18 12.99
N TRP A 402 1.91 3.68 14.07
CA TRP A 402 2.65 4.47 15.05
C TRP A 402 3.77 3.69 15.73
N HIS A 403 3.53 2.42 16.10
CA HIS A 403 4.55 1.55 16.68
C HIS A 403 5.70 1.30 15.72
N PHE A 404 5.37 1.10 14.44
CA PHE A 404 6.34 0.94 13.37
C PHE A 404 7.23 2.18 13.22
N LEU A 405 6.64 3.38 13.15
CA LEU A 405 7.39 4.63 13.04
C LEU A 405 8.35 4.85 14.24
N GLN A 406 7.96 4.47 15.45
CA GLN A 406 8.84 4.50 16.63
C GLN A 406 10.01 3.49 16.52
N GLN A 407 9.81 2.35 15.85
CA GLN A 407 10.90 1.40 15.60
C GLN A 407 11.87 1.91 14.54
N GLU A 408 11.36 2.50 13.46
CA GLU A 408 12.19 3.07 12.40
C GLU A 408 13.05 4.22 12.90
N LEU A 409 12.48 5.16 13.67
CA LEU A 409 13.26 6.23 14.26
C LEU A 409 14.36 5.68 15.16
N ARG A 410 14.06 4.68 15.99
CA ARG A 410 15.06 4.03 16.85
C ARG A 410 16.15 3.34 16.05
N ALA A 411 15.81 2.68 14.95
CA ALA A 411 16.80 2.04 14.07
C ALA A 411 17.73 3.11 13.46
N VAL A 412 17.18 4.20 12.94
CA VAL A 412 17.96 5.33 12.41
C VAL A 412 18.88 5.91 13.50
N GLN A 413 18.34 6.19 14.68
CA GLN A 413 19.09 6.70 15.82
C GLN A 413 20.24 5.77 16.27
N GLN A 414 20.06 4.45 16.16
CA GLN A 414 21.10 3.47 16.46
C GLN A 414 22.19 3.47 15.40
N GLU A 415 21.82 3.43 14.12
CA GLU A 415 22.74 3.44 12.99
C GLU A 415 23.59 4.72 12.95
N VAL A 416 23.01 5.86 13.33
CA VAL A 416 23.69 7.17 13.34
C VAL A 416 24.17 7.64 14.72
N SER A 417 24.20 6.72 15.69
CA SER A 417 24.49 7.03 17.10
C SER A 417 25.87 7.65 17.34
N GLN A 418 26.89 7.25 16.56
CA GLN A 418 28.27 7.73 16.70
C GLN A 418 28.43 9.24 16.42
N TRP A 419 27.47 9.85 15.73
CA TRP A 419 27.51 11.28 15.41
C TRP A 419 26.67 12.15 16.36
N ARG A 420 26.01 11.54 17.36
CA ARG A 420 25.08 12.23 18.26
C ARG A 420 25.64 13.51 18.88
N ASP A 421 26.87 13.46 19.38
CA ASP A 421 27.48 14.58 20.11
C ASP A 421 28.21 15.59 19.20
N THR A 422 28.38 15.25 17.91
CA THR A 422 29.18 16.05 16.96
C THR A 422 28.35 16.67 15.84
N MET A 423 27.16 16.15 15.60
CA MET A 423 26.22 16.64 14.60
C MET A 423 25.22 17.61 15.26
N PRO A 424 25.22 18.91 14.88
CA PRO A 424 24.16 19.82 15.26
C PRO A 424 22.81 19.28 14.77
N ASP A 425 21.74 19.50 15.53
CA ASP A 425 20.37 19.09 15.17
C ASP A 425 20.24 17.59 14.82
N TRP A 426 21.01 16.74 15.52
CA TRP A 426 21.03 15.29 15.27
C TRP A 426 19.64 14.65 15.25
N ASP A 427 18.73 15.06 16.14
CA ASP A 427 17.35 14.57 16.16
C ASP A 427 16.59 14.92 14.87
N HIS A 428 16.78 16.13 14.33
CA HIS A 428 16.19 16.54 13.05
C HIS A 428 16.76 15.72 11.90
N HIS A 429 18.08 15.50 11.88
CA HIS A 429 18.70 14.63 10.88
C HIS A 429 18.18 13.18 10.96
N CYS A 430 17.90 12.66 12.16
CA CYS A 430 17.25 11.36 12.31
C CYS A 430 15.85 11.36 11.68
N GLN A 431 15.05 12.42 11.84
CA GLN A 431 13.75 12.55 11.18
C GLN A 431 13.87 12.62 9.66
N VAL A 432 14.89 13.30 9.12
CA VAL A 432 15.16 13.37 7.67
C VAL A 432 15.53 11.99 7.11
N ILE A 433 16.43 11.26 7.78
CA ILE A 433 16.82 9.91 7.37
C ILE A 433 15.63 8.96 7.47
N MET A 434 14.91 9.00 8.60
CA MET A 434 13.67 8.25 8.79
C MET A 434 12.70 8.51 7.64
N ARG A 435 12.43 9.77 7.29
CA ARG A 435 11.55 10.12 6.16
C ARG A 435 12.00 9.47 4.85
N SER A 436 13.30 9.40 4.59
CA SER A 436 13.82 8.73 3.39
C SER A 436 13.68 7.21 3.42
N CYS A 437 13.72 6.60 4.61
CA CYS A 437 13.61 5.16 4.78
C CYS A 437 12.15 4.70 4.87
N SER A 438 11.33 5.44 5.63
CA SER A 438 9.94 5.11 5.93
C SER A 438 8.91 5.92 5.16
N GLY A 439 9.35 6.91 4.40
CA GLY A 439 8.48 7.76 3.61
C GLY A 439 7.80 8.90 4.33
N ILE A 440 7.53 8.70 5.61
CA ILE A 440 6.87 9.64 6.49
C ILE A 440 7.69 9.78 7.77
N ASN A 441 7.83 11.01 8.27
CA ASN A 441 8.43 11.29 9.57
C ASN A 441 7.34 11.58 10.62
N PHE A 442 7.75 11.92 11.84
CA PHE A 442 6.81 12.20 12.92
C PHE A 442 5.92 13.43 12.68
N GLU A 443 6.47 14.49 12.09
CA GLU A 443 5.73 15.70 11.71
C GLU A 443 4.63 15.38 10.69
N GLU A 444 4.98 14.69 9.61
CA GLU A 444 4.03 14.30 8.57
C GLU A 444 3.00 13.29 9.09
N PHE A 445 3.38 12.42 10.03
CA PHE A 445 2.43 11.53 10.69
C PHE A 445 1.39 12.31 11.52
N TYR A 446 1.80 13.39 12.21
CA TYR A 446 0.83 14.29 12.85
C TYR A 446 -0.11 14.95 11.84
N HIS A 447 0.42 15.48 10.73
CA HIS A 447 -0.40 16.07 9.67
C HIS A 447 -1.39 15.06 9.06
N PHE A 448 -0.97 13.80 8.91
CA PHE A 448 -1.84 12.69 8.53
C PHE A 448 -3.00 12.52 9.53
N LEU A 449 -2.71 12.41 10.83
CA LEU A 449 -3.75 12.30 11.87
C LEU A 449 -4.70 13.51 11.85
N LYS A 450 -4.15 14.72 11.73
CA LYS A 450 -4.92 15.98 11.70
C LYS A 450 -5.92 16.01 10.56
N ILE A 451 -5.48 15.71 9.32
CA ILE A 451 -6.36 15.74 8.14
C ILE A 451 -7.53 14.76 8.31
N ILE A 452 -7.25 13.55 8.78
CA ILE A 452 -8.30 12.55 8.99
C ILE A 452 -9.24 12.99 10.12
N ALA A 453 -8.69 13.47 11.23
CA ALA A 453 -9.46 13.99 12.36
C ALA A 453 -10.43 15.09 11.93
N GLU A 454 -9.95 16.14 11.25
CA GLU A 454 -10.76 17.26 10.78
C GLU A 454 -11.92 16.80 9.88
N ARG A 455 -11.68 15.82 8.99
CA ARG A 455 -12.73 15.24 8.14
C ARG A 455 -13.78 14.49 8.95
N ARG A 456 -13.39 13.71 9.97
CA ARG A 456 -14.34 12.99 10.83
C ARG A 456 -15.13 13.93 11.73
N LEU A 457 -14.47 14.95 12.30
CA LEU A 457 -15.11 16.00 13.09
C LEU A 457 -16.17 16.73 12.26
N LEU A 458 -15.83 17.11 11.02
CA LEU A 458 -16.78 17.76 10.10
C LEU A 458 -17.99 16.87 9.78
N LEU A 459 -17.79 15.56 9.60
CA LEU A 459 -18.88 14.60 9.39
C LEU A 459 -19.81 14.52 10.60
N LEU A 460 -19.25 14.43 11.80
CA LEU A 460 -20.04 14.36 13.04
C LEU A 460 -20.81 15.66 13.30
N THR A 461 -20.20 16.83 13.13
CA THR A 461 -20.86 18.12 13.32
C THR A 461 -22.05 18.33 12.36
N LYS A 462 -21.94 17.87 11.10
CA LYS A 462 -23.04 17.97 10.13
C LYS A 462 -24.25 17.16 10.57
N GLU A 463 -24.05 15.93 11.04
CA GLU A 463 -25.12 15.06 11.50
C GLU A 463 -25.77 15.56 12.81
N LEU A 464 -24.98 16.12 13.74
CA LEU A 464 -25.50 16.73 14.97
C LEU A 464 -26.26 18.05 14.72
N GLY A 465 -25.98 18.74 13.60
CA GLY A 465 -26.62 20.00 13.21
C GLY A 465 -27.86 19.86 12.32
N SER A 466 -27.99 18.76 11.56
CA SER A 466 -29.15 18.48 10.72
C SER A 466 -30.07 17.46 11.39
N GLY A 467 -31.08 17.94 12.12
CA GLY A 467 -32.23 17.10 12.48
C GLY A 467 -32.90 16.58 11.20
N ASP A 468 -32.93 15.26 11.04
CA ASP A 468 -33.67 14.51 10.01
C ASP A 468 -33.50 14.97 8.55
N MET A 469 -32.46 14.47 7.88
CA MET A 469 -32.48 14.23 6.42
C MET A 469 -31.86 12.87 6.10
N GLU A 470 -32.59 11.79 6.43
CA GLU A 470 -32.40 10.47 5.79
C GLU A 470 -32.62 10.64 4.27
N GLY A 471 -31.55 10.79 3.48
CA GLY A 471 -31.75 10.94 2.03
C GLY A 471 -30.55 11.17 1.12
N SER A 472 -29.32 11.28 1.62
CA SER A 472 -28.16 11.28 0.73
C SER A 472 -27.38 9.99 0.91
N ALA A 473 -27.58 9.05 -0.02
CA ALA A 473 -26.70 7.90 -0.20
C ALA A 473 -25.33 8.38 -0.73
N GLY A 474 -24.62 9.16 0.08
CA GLY A 474 -23.22 9.46 -0.13
C GLY A 474 -22.41 8.19 0.10
N ARG A 475 -21.47 7.89 -0.81
CA ARG A 475 -20.50 6.78 -0.70
C ARG A 475 -19.54 6.91 0.51
N GLY A 476 -19.82 7.79 1.47
CA GLY A 476 -18.96 8.11 2.60
C GLY A 476 -19.24 7.25 3.82
N LEU A 477 -18.28 7.24 4.74
CA LEU A 477 -18.37 6.55 6.03
C LEU A 477 -19.47 7.18 6.90
N GLY A 478 -20.33 6.36 7.51
CA GLY A 478 -21.39 6.82 8.40
C GLY A 478 -20.88 7.35 9.76
N PRO A 479 -21.76 8.01 10.56
CA PRO A 479 -21.39 8.64 11.83
C PRO A 479 -20.79 7.67 12.85
N GLN A 480 -21.23 6.40 12.87
CA GLN A 480 -20.69 5.38 13.77
C GLN A 480 -19.24 5.02 13.43
N GLN A 481 -18.89 4.95 12.15
CA GLN A 481 -17.50 4.78 11.71
C GLN A 481 -16.68 6.04 12.06
N ALA A 482 -17.21 7.24 11.84
CA ALA A 482 -16.50 8.48 12.16
C ALA A 482 -16.20 8.61 13.66
N ALA A 483 -17.14 8.25 14.53
CA ALA A 483 -16.94 8.23 15.98
C ALA A 483 -15.89 7.18 16.40
N PHE A 484 -15.91 5.99 15.79
CA PHE A 484 -14.86 4.99 16.00
C PHE A 484 -13.48 5.51 15.57
N ASP A 485 -13.39 6.10 14.38
CA ASP A 485 -12.14 6.65 13.83
C ASP A 485 -11.58 7.75 14.76
N VAL A 486 -12.43 8.69 15.21
CA VAL A 486 -12.06 9.74 16.19
C VAL A 486 -11.54 9.14 17.50
N SER A 487 -12.19 8.09 18.03
CA SER A 487 -11.71 7.40 19.23
C SER A 487 -10.33 6.77 19.05
N ARG A 488 -10.05 6.21 17.87
CA ARG A 488 -8.74 5.62 17.56
C ARG A 488 -7.66 6.66 17.32
N ILE A 489 -7.99 7.78 16.67
CA ILE A 489 -7.06 8.90 16.50
C ILE A 489 -6.70 9.52 17.85
N ALA A 490 -7.69 9.79 18.72
CA ALA A 490 -7.44 10.34 20.06
C ALA A 490 -6.45 9.47 20.86
N GLU A 491 -6.65 8.15 20.83
CA GLU A 491 -5.78 7.20 21.54
C GLU A 491 -4.34 7.19 21.02
N VAL A 492 -4.16 7.19 19.69
CA VAL A 492 -2.80 7.22 19.12
C VAL A 492 -2.17 8.60 19.29
N LEU A 493 -2.92 9.69 19.10
CA LEU A 493 -2.43 11.05 19.26
C LEU A 493 -1.99 11.32 20.70
N ALA A 494 -2.70 10.79 21.70
CA ALA A 494 -2.24 10.84 23.09
C ALA A 494 -0.86 10.20 23.27
N SER A 495 -0.62 9.05 22.62
CA SER A 495 0.71 8.41 22.62
C SER A 495 1.76 9.22 21.87
N VAL A 496 1.40 9.88 20.76
CA VAL A 496 2.29 10.73 19.97
C VAL A 496 2.73 11.94 20.80
N VAL A 497 1.79 12.67 21.41
CA VAL A 497 2.05 13.86 22.24
C VAL A 497 2.91 13.53 23.46
N ALA A 498 2.73 12.34 24.04
CA ALA A 498 3.52 11.88 25.18
C ALA A 498 4.92 11.36 24.78
N HIS A 499 5.22 11.15 23.50
CA HIS A 499 6.47 10.50 23.08
C HIS A 499 7.66 11.49 23.12
N PRO A 500 8.78 11.14 23.80
CA PRO A 500 9.91 12.06 23.97
C PRO A 500 10.51 12.57 22.66
N ASP A 501 10.65 11.71 21.65
CA ASP A 501 11.20 12.14 20.35
C ASP A 501 10.21 13.00 19.54
N PHE A 502 8.89 12.91 19.81
CA PHE A 502 7.92 13.81 19.19
C PHE A 502 7.96 15.19 19.85
N GLN A 503 8.21 15.27 21.15
CA GLN A 503 8.38 16.55 21.87
C GLN A 503 9.59 17.36 21.38
N ARG A 504 10.51 16.75 20.63
CA ARG A 504 11.64 17.42 19.97
C ARG A 504 11.33 17.91 18.55
N VAL A 505 10.17 17.55 17.99
CA VAL A 505 9.72 18.07 16.69
C VAL A 505 9.28 19.51 16.87
N ASP A 506 9.72 20.40 15.97
CA ASP A 506 9.27 21.79 15.97
C ASP A 506 7.82 21.87 15.48
N THR A 507 6.89 22.09 16.42
CA THR A 507 5.46 22.23 16.14
C THR A 507 5.01 23.69 15.98
N SER A 508 5.94 24.66 16.03
CA SER A 508 5.60 26.09 16.03
C SER A 508 4.85 26.55 14.78
N VAL A 509 5.09 25.88 13.66
CA VAL A 509 4.45 26.15 12.36
C VAL A 509 3.15 25.39 12.15
N PHE A 510 2.75 24.51 13.07
CA PHE A 510 1.53 23.71 12.90
C PHE A 510 0.30 24.59 13.06
N SER A 511 -0.64 24.48 12.10
CA SER A 511 -1.85 25.29 12.08
C SER A 511 -2.82 25.00 13.24
N LEU A 512 -2.69 23.83 13.87
CA LEU A 512 -3.42 23.41 15.06
C LEU A 512 -2.43 22.64 15.92
N GLN A 513 -2.32 22.94 17.21
CA GLN A 513 -1.35 22.25 18.05
C GLN A 513 -1.82 20.82 18.39
N PRO A 514 -0.90 19.83 18.48
CA PRO A 514 -1.27 18.45 18.76
C PRO A 514 -2.08 18.26 20.05
N GLY A 515 -1.77 19.03 21.10
CA GLY A 515 -2.51 19.00 22.36
C GLY A 515 -3.93 19.56 22.25
N GLU A 516 -4.12 20.63 21.45
CA GLU A 516 -5.43 21.23 21.20
C GLU A 516 -6.33 20.28 20.39
N LEU A 517 -5.76 19.65 19.34
CA LEU A 517 -6.47 18.64 18.57
C LEU A 517 -6.87 17.44 19.45
N LEU A 518 -5.96 16.98 20.32
CA LEU A 518 -6.26 15.87 21.23
C LEU A 518 -7.44 16.21 22.15
N GLN A 519 -7.45 17.41 22.75
CA GLN A 519 -8.55 17.84 23.60
C GLN A 519 -9.88 17.87 22.84
N GLN A 520 -9.90 18.44 21.63
CA GLN A 520 -11.10 18.46 20.79
C GLN A 520 -11.62 17.04 20.48
N LEU A 521 -10.70 16.11 20.18
CA LEU A 521 -11.06 14.74 19.92
C LEU A 521 -11.62 14.05 21.17
N GLU A 522 -11.04 14.26 22.35
CA GLU A 522 -11.53 13.69 23.61
C GLU A 522 -12.93 14.18 23.99
N GLU A 523 -13.22 15.46 23.79
CA GLU A 523 -14.55 16.04 23.99
C GLU A 523 -15.58 15.39 23.07
N VAL A 524 -15.23 15.18 21.79
CA VAL A 524 -16.11 14.50 20.82
C VAL A 524 -16.26 13.01 21.14
N VAL A 525 -15.20 12.32 21.60
CA VAL A 525 -15.31 10.94 22.07
C VAL A 525 -16.31 10.83 23.22
N ALA A 526 -16.28 11.77 24.18
CA ALA A 526 -17.24 11.81 25.27
C ALA A 526 -18.67 12.09 24.78
N ALA A 527 -18.85 13.06 23.88
CA ALA A 527 -20.16 13.41 23.32
C ALA A 527 -20.78 12.29 22.48
N THR A 528 -19.95 11.52 21.77
CA THR A 528 -20.37 10.43 20.88
C THR A 528 -20.53 9.08 21.58
N ALA A 529 -20.30 9.01 22.90
CA ALA A 529 -20.44 7.77 23.68
C ALA A 529 -21.90 7.26 23.76
N SER A 530 -22.88 8.16 23.57
CA SER A 530 -24.31 7.85 23.60
C SER A 530 -24.94 7.59 22.23
N LEU A 531 -24.21 7.87 21.13
CA LEU A 531 -24.59 7.51 19.76
C LEU A 531 -24.68 5.99 19.58
#